data_AF-A0A0F9IN07-F1
#
_entry.id   AF-A0A0F9IN07-F1
#
_cell.length_a   1.000
_cell.length_b   1.000
_cell.length_c   1.000
_cell.angle_alpha   90.00
_cell.angle_beta   90.00
_cell.angle_gamma   90.00
#
_symmetry.space_group_name_H-M   'P 1'
#
loop_
_entity.id
_entity.type
_entity.pdbx_description
1 polymer ?
#
loop_
_entity_poly.entity_id
_entity_poly.type
_entity_poly.pdbx_seq_one_letter_code
_entity_poly.pdbx_strand_id
1 'polypeptide(L)'
;MLERNKFHCGDVRELSDQLQENTISTIITSPPYWALRHYGIPPSWWGGKKNCKHELITYEHKVEMYDNDKRAHWQNKGVSRQTAPEVWKKMDLGYGYCKKCNAWLGTLGLEPDFNLYVKHLCDIFDRLKRPLRDDGTLWVNLGDTYYTKSGSGFHFDQVRGHPEGKSNIHMANAIRGQGLLPSKCLVLAPFRFAVEMCNRGWVLRNVIIWHKNNVIPTSAKDRFTVDFEYLFFFTQNRKYYFEKQIEPYQTELKQQYRPNAYPDKTINKGKESKGGQGIHDGKRKREDFFKN
;
A
#
# COMPACT_ATOMS: atom_id res chain seq x y z
N MET A 1 5.67 -28.55 -27.35
CA MET A 1 4.53 -28.12 -26.51
C MET A 1 5.15 -27.39 -25.32
N LEU A 2 4.82 -26.11 -25.08
CA LEU A 2 5.29 -25.43 -23.86
C LEU A 2 4.66 -26.13 -22.64
N GLU A 3 5.48 -26.45 -21.65
CA GLU A 3 5.02 -27.00 -20.38
C GLU A 3 4.09 -25.97 -19.72
N ARG A 4 2.85 -26.39 -19.42
CA ARG A 4 1.85 -25.53 -18.77
C ARG A 4 1.96 -25.69 -17.25
N ASN A 5 1.56 -24.64 -16.50
CA ASN A 5 1.41 -24.67 -15.04
C ASN A 5 2.71 -24.95 -14.25
N LYS A 6 3.77 -24.22 -14.56
CA LYS A 6 5.04 -24.32 -13.83
C LYS A 6 5.01 -23.50 -12.54
N PHE A 7 5.47 -24.09 -11.44
CA PHE A 7 5.58 -23.44 -10.14
C PHE A 7 7.04 -23.15 -9.81
N HIS A 8 7.31 -21.91 -9.41
CA HIS A 8 8.62 -21.47 -8.94
C HIS A 8 8.48 -21.01 -7.49
N CYS A 9 9.21 -21.64 -6.57
CA CYS A 9 9.23 -21.26 -5.16
C CYS A 9 10.53 -20.49 -4.88
N GLY A 10 10.41 -19.25 -4.42
CA GLY A 10 11.56 -18.40 -4.14
C GLY A 10 11.18 -16.93 -4.06
N ASP A 11 12.17 -16.07 -3.89
CA ASP A 11 11.98 -14.63 -3.87
C ASP A 11 11.69 -14.11 -5.28
N VAL A 12 10.57 -13.41 -5.45
CA VAL A 12 10.18 -12.84 -6.76
C VAL A 12 11.24 -11.89 -7.32
N ARG A 13 12.02 -11.23 -6.46
CA ARG A 13 13.10 -10.33 -6.87
C ARG A 13 14.19 -11.11 -7.60
N GLU A 14 14.48 -12.33 -7.17
CA GLU A 14 15.48 -13.20 -7.80
C GLU A 14 14.89 -13.99 -8.99
N LEU A 15 13.69 -14.55 -8.81
CA LEU A 15 13.04 -15.36 -9.85
C LEU A 15 12.66 -14.54 -11.08
N SER A 16 12.28 -13.27 -10.90
CA SER A 16 11.94 -12.39 -12.04
C SER A 16 13.13 -12.11 -12.95
N ASP A 17 14.37 -12.19 -12.45
CA ASP A 17 15.59 -12.01 -13.26
C ASP A 17 15.81 -13.21 -14.21
N GLN A 18 15.22 -14.38 -13.91
CA GLN A 18 15.33 -15.60 -14.72
C GLN A 18 14.30 -15.69 -15.85
N LEU A 19 13.24 -14.88 -15.80
CA LEU A 19 12.21 -14.88 -16.84
C LEU A 19 12.77 -14.31 -18.16
N GLN A 20 12.30 -14.77 -19.31
CA GLN A 20 12.67 -14.11 -20.56
C GLN A 20 11.96 -12.74 -20.66
N GLU A 21 12.59 -11.79 -21.36
CA GLU A 21 11.97 -10.49 -21.62
C GLU A 21 10.76 -10.62 -22.56
N ASN A 22 9.75 -9.75 -22.39
CA ASN A 22 8.60 -9.66 -23.30
C ASN A 22 7.87 -11.01 -23.55
N THR A 23 7.76 -11.87 -22.53
CA THR A 23 7.09 -13.19 -22.65
C THR A 23 5.82 -13.34 -21.82
N ILE A 24 5.64 -12.54 -20.77
CA ILE A 24 4.48 -12.65 -19.86
C ILE A 24 3.36 -11.73 -20.35
N SER A 25 2.18 -12.26 -20.67
CA SER A 25 1.04 -11.45 -21.11
C SER A 25 0.29 -10.77 -19.97
N THR A 26 0.20 -11.44 -18.82
CA THR A 26 -0.57 -10.95 -17.69
C THR A 26 0.12 -11.32 -16.38
N ILE A 27 0.21 -10.35 -15.47
CA ILE A 27 0.61 -10.57 -14.07
C ILE A 27 -0.59 -10.25 -13.19
N ILE A 28 -0.93 -11.15 -12.26
CA ILE A 28 -2.00 -10.96 -11.27
C ILE A 28 -1.41 -11.26 -9.89
N THR A 29 -1.58 -10.35 -8.94
CA THR A 29 -0.97 -10.52 -7.61
C THR A 29 -1.72 -9.80 -6.50
N SER A 30 -1.60 -10.33 -5.28
CA SER A 30 -1.99 -9.73 -4.01
C SER A 30 -0.78 -9.73 -3.07
N PRO A 31 0.13 -8.73 -3.18
CA PRO A 31 1.33 -8.70 -2.36
C PRO A 31 1.00 -8.53 -0.87
N PRO A 32 1.92 -8.84 0.06
CA PRO A 32 1.76 -8.56 1.48
C PRO A 32 1.31 -7.12 1.75
N TYR A 33 0.18 -6.94 2.43
CA TYR A 33 -0.33 -5.60 2.77
C TYR A 33 0.48 -5.01 3.92
N TRP A 34 0.72 -3.71 3.88
CA TRP A 34 1.54 -3.03 4.87
C TRP A 34 0.97 -3.18 6.28
N ALA A 35 1.80 -3.74 7.15
CA ALA A 35 1.64 -3.86 8.58
C ALA A 35 0.34 -4.55 9.02
N LEU A 36 -0.06 -5.59 8.28
CA LEU A 36 -1.15 -6.50 8.63
C LEU A 36 -0.66 -7.89 9.07
N ARG A 37 0.33 -8.47 8.39
CA ARG A 37 0.70 -9.88 8.60
C ARG A 37 2.21 -10.12 8.54
N HIS A 38 2.71 -10.92 9.48
CA HIS A 38 4.03 -11.55 9.41
C HIS A 38 3.88 -12.97 8.87
N TYR A 39 4.56 -13.28 7.77
CA TYR A 39 4.41 -14.57 7.07
C TYR A 39 5.40 -15.65 7.54
N GLY A 40 6.25 -15.36 8.54
CA GLY A 40 7.17 -16.35 9.11
C GLY A 40 8.38 -16.68 8.22
N ILE A 41 8.61 -15.89 7.16
CA ILE A 41 9.76 -16.06 6.27
C ILE A 41 10.99 -15.33 6.82
N PRO A 42 12.22 -15.82 6.53
CA PRO A 42 13.45 -15.12 6.91
C PRO A 42 13.51 -13.70 6.31
N PRO A 43 14.06 -12.72 7.05
CA PRO A 43 14.27 -11.38 6.53
C PRO A 43 15.36 -11.38 5.44
N SER A 44 15.25 -10.44 4.51
CA SER A 44 16.18 -10.26 3.39
C SER A 44 16.53 -8.79 3.21
N TRP A 45 17.61 -8.49 2.49
CA TRP A 45 18.04 -7.12 2.25
C TRP A 45 17.19 -6.46 1.16
N TRP A 46 16.82 -5.20 1.38
CA TRP A 46 16.04 -4.37 0.46
C TRP A 46 16.77 -3.05 0.22
N GLY A 47 16.91 -2.68 -1.06
CA GLY A 47 17.63 -1.47 -1.47
C GLY A 47 19.14 -1.55 -1.24
N GLY A 48 19.77 -0.39 -1.05
CA GLY A 48 21.22 -0.25 -0.87
C GLY A 48 22.04 -0.44 -2.15
N LYS A 49 23.35 -0.68 -1.97
CA LYS A 49 24.32 -0.81 -3.07
C LYS A 49 24.44 -2.27 -3.52
N LYS A 50 24.34 -2.53 -4.83
CA LYS A 50 24.34 -3.87 -5.44
C LYS A 50 25.46 -4.81 -4.96
N ASN A 51 26.66 -4.28 -4.76
CA ASN A 51 27.85 -5.07 -4.37
C ASN A 51 28.20 -4.92 -2.87
N CYS A 52 27.27 -4.45 -2.05
CA CYS A 52 27.48 -4.39 -0.61
C CYS A 52 27.40 -5.80 -0.03
N LYS A 53 28.38 -6.21 0.77
CA LYS A 53 28.31 -7.47 1.55
C LYS A 53 27.27 -7.43 2.68
N HIS A 54 26.69 -6.25 2.90
CA HIS A 54 25.80 -5.89 4.00
C HIS A 54 26.39 -6.16 5.39
N GLU A 55 26.01 -5.35 6.35
CA GLU A 55 26.43 -5.49 7.75
C GLU A 55 25.39 -4.77 8.60
N LEU A 56 24.69 -5.52 9.45
CA LEU A 56 23.60 -4.98 10.27
C LEU A 56 24.15 -3.97 11.28
N ILE A 57 23.45 -2.86 11.47
CA ILE A 57 23.68 -1.97 12.61
C ILE A 57 23.36 -2.74 13.89
N THR A 58 24.39 -3.03 14.68
CA THR A 58 24.27 -3.61 16.01
C THR A 58 24.37 -2.47 17.02
N TYR A 59 23.31 -2.26 17.80
CA TYR A 59 23.35 -1.31 18.92
C TYR A 59 23.80 -2.06 20.17
N GLU A 60 24.93 -1.67 20.75
CA GLU A 60 25.24 -2.04 22.13
C GLU A 60 24.35 -1.18 23.05
N HIS A 61 23.31 -1.77 23.63
CA HIS A 61 22.58 -1.10 24.70
C HIS A 61 23.47 -1.04 25.95
N LYS A 62 24.04 0.14 26.24
CA LYS A 62 24.48 0.47 27.61
C LYS A 62 23.23 0.63 28.46
N VAL A 63 22.93 -0.37 29.29
CA VAL A 63 21.89 -0.25 30.31
C VAL A 63 22.46 0.62 31.43
N GLU A 64 22.25 1.94 31.36
CA GLU A 64 22.45 2.78 32.55
C GLU A 64 21.28 2.51 33.50
N MET A 65 21.60 1.94 34.67
CA MET A 65 20.61 1.66 35.71
C MET A 65 20.06 2.98 36.24
N TYR A 66 18.84 3.34 35.86
CA TYR A 66 18.11 4.41 36.53
C TYR A 66 17.70 3.93 37.93
N ASP A 67 18.24 4.59 38.94
CA ASP A 67 17.93 4.36 40.35
C ASP A 67 16.50 4.85 40.64
N ASN A 68 15.55 3.92 40.64
CA ASN A 68 14.12 4.20 40.72
C ASN A 68 13.61 4.23 42.17
N ASP A 69 14.40 4.76 43.10
CA ASP A 69 14.06 4.76 44.53
C ASP A 69 13.07 5.87 44.94
N LYS A 70 12.44 6.58 43.98
CA LYS A 70 11.40 7.57 44.27
C LYS A 70 10.22 7.42 43.33
N ARG A 71 9.21 6.68 43.82
CA ARG A 71 7.81 6.53 43.33
C ARG A 71 7.56 5.28 42.49
N ALA A 72 7.02 4.24 43.13
CA ALA A 72 5.74 3.65 42.76
C ALA A 72 5.39 2.48 43.70
N HIS A 73 4.44 2.72 44.60
CA HIS A 73 3.60 1.65 45.14
C HIS A 73 2.79 1.07 43.97
N TRP A 74 3.11 -0.14 43.52
CA TRP A 74 2.12 -1.11 43.03
C TRP A 74 2.77 -2.49 43.03
N GLN A 75 2.21 -3.36 43.86
CA GLN A 75 2.64 -4.75 44.02
C GLN A 75 2.33 -5.54 42.76
N ASN A 76 3.35 -6.15 42.16
CA ASN A 76 3.20 -7.41 41.45
C ASN A 76 4.37 -8.32 41.84
N LYS A 77 4.04 -9.40 42.56
CA LYS A 77 4.95 -10.50 42.87
C LYS A 77 5.28 -11.24 41.57
N GLY A 78 6.51 -11.14 41.10
CA GLY A 78 6.98 -11.92 39.95
C GLY A 78 8.35 -11.47 39.43
N VAL A 79 9.39 -12.22 39.84
CA VAL A 79 10.78 -12.23 39.35
C VAL A 79 11.61 -10.96 39.62
N SER A 80 12.64 -11.13 40.46
CA SER A 80 13.64 -10.11 40.79
C SER A 80 14.39 -9.61 39.55
N ARG A 81 14.53 -8.29 39.43
CA ARG A 81 15.25 -7.58 38.35
C ARG A 81 16.76 -7.86 38.25
N GLN A 82 17.33 -8.73 39.10
CA GLN A 82 18.78 -8.88 39.28
C GLN A 82 19.48 -9.91 38.39
N THR A 83 18.76 -10.59 37.51
CA THR A 83 19.35 -11.40 36.45
C THR A 83 18.61 -11.13 35.17
N ALA A 84 19.04 -10.11 34.41
CA ALA A 84 18.76 -10.07 32.98
C ALA A 84 19.72 -11.09 32.33
N PRO A 85 19.26 -12.29 31.91
CA PRO A 85 20.14 -13.29 31.30
C PRO A 85 20.89 -12.74 30.07
N GLU A 86 21.92 -13.43 29.59
CA GLU A 86 22.68 -13.01 28.40
C GLU A 86 21.82 -12.82 27.13
N VAL A 87 20.61 -13.39 27.13
CA VAL A 87 19.56 -13.25 26.10
C VAL A 87 19.26 -11.79 25.76
N TRP A 88 19.49 -10.87 26.70
CA TRP A 88 19.16 -9.46 26.59
C TRP A 88 20.18 -8.64 25.80
N LYS A 89 21.40 -9.16 25.64
CA LYS A 89 22.42 -8.58 24.75
C LYS A 89 22.18 -8.94 23.27
N LYS A 90 21.20 -9.81 22.99
CA LYS A 90 20.93 -10.38 21.67
C LYS A 90 19.43 -10.31 21.32
N MET A 91 18.79 -9.16 21.47
CA MET A 91 17.53 -8.92 20.75
C MET A 91 17.84 -8.59 19.29
N ASP A 92 18.43 -9.59 18.62
CA ASP A 92 18.60 -9.64 17.19
C ASP A 92 17.23 -10.03 16.61
N LEU A 93 16.35 -9.04 16.49
CA LEU A 93 15.02 -9.24 15.89
C LEU A 93 15.11 -9.66 14.41
N GLY A 94 16.32 -9.66 13.82
CA GLY A 94 16.57 -9.98 12.42
C GLY A 94 16.19 -8.86 11.45
N TYR A 95 15.82 -7.67 11.96
CA TYR A 95 15.43 -6.51 11.16
C TYR A 95 16.34 -5.33 11.51
N GLY A 96 16.64 -4.48 10.54
CA GLY A 96 17.43 -3.29 10.76
C GLY A 96 17.99 -2.71 9.47
N TYR A 97 19.05 -1.92 9.58
CA TYR A 97 19.66 -1.28 8.43
C TYR A 97 21.10 -1.69 8.28
N CYS A 98 21.60 -1.64 7.05
CA CYS A 98 23.00 -1.87 6.77
C CYS A 98 23.83 -0.63 7.10
N LYS A 99 24.87 -0.79 7.93
CA LYS A 99 25.85 0.25 8.27
C LYS A 99 26.50 0.92 7.05
N LYS A 100 26.66 0.17 5.94
CA LYS A 100 27.48 0.56 4.77
C LYS A 100 26.67 1.19 3.63
N CYS A 101 25.41 0.80 3.47
CA CYS A 101 24.60 1.19 2.33
C CYS A 101 23.15 1.54 2.67
N ASN A 102 22.78 1.49 3.96
CA ASN A 102 21.43 1.77 4.45
C ASN A 102 20.34 0.88 3.85
N ALA A 103 20.70 -0.26 3.25
CA ALA A 103 19.72 -1.29 2.88
C ALA A 103 18.95 -1.72 4.13
N TRP A 104 17.66 -1.98 3.98
CA TRP A 104 16.82 -2.47 5.06
C TRP A 104 16.80 -3.99 5.06
N LEU A 105 17.04 -4.61 6.21
CA LEU A 105 16.86 -6.04 6.44
C LEU A 105 15.46 -6.27 7.00
N GLY A 106 14.63 -7.04 6.28
CA GLY A 106 13.28 -7.33 6.70
C GLY A 106 12.45 -8.10 5.66
N THR A 107 11.14 -8.14 5.88
CA THR A 107 10.18 -8.81 4.98
C THR A 107 9.15 -7.80 4.47
N LEU A 108 8.81 -7.88 3.18
CA LEU A 108 7.82 -7.01 2.55
C LEU A 108 6.52 -6.93 3.36
N GLY A 109 6.01 -5.72 3.54
CA GLY A 109 4.82 -5.43 4.33
C GLY A 109 5.13 -5.14 5.80
N LEU A 110 6.37 -5.33 6.27
CA LEU A 110 6.78 -4.99 7.65
C LEU A 110 7.80 -3.86 7.70
N GLU A 111 7.85 -3.04 6.65
CA GLU A 111 8.69 -1.86 6.61
C GLU A 111 8.33 -0.90 7.76
N PRO A 112 9.35 -0.22 8.33
CA PRO A 112 9.21 0.80 9.35
C PRO A 112 8.12 1.83 9.09
N ASP A 113 7.99 2.29 7.85
CA ASP A 113 6.97 3.25 7.43
C ASP A 113 6.39 2.89 6.06
N PHE A 114 5.22 3.45 5.77
CA PHE A 114 4.49 3.14 4.56
C PHE A 114 5.16 3.67 3.28
N ASN A 115 6.03 4.70 3.36
CA ASN A 115 6.75 5.18 2.19
C ASN A 115 7.83 4.17 1.79
N LEU A 116 8.56 3.61 2.76
CA LEU A 116 9.54 2.57 2.47
C LEU A 116 8.85 1.31 1.92
N TYR A 117 7.69 0.93 2.45
CA TYR A 117 6.87 -0.14 1.87
C TYR A 117 6.48 0.13 0.43
N VAL A 118 5.91 1.31 0.14
CA VAL A 118 5.52 1.69 -1.23
C VAL A 118 6.73 1.64 -2.15
N LYS A 119 7.88 2.15 -1.70
CA LYS A 119 9.13 2.07 -2.47
C LYS A 119 9.51 0.63 -2.78
N HIS A 120 9.62 -0.24 -1.78
CA HIS A 120 10.03 -1.64 -1.97
C HIS A 120 9.04 -2.40 -2.85
N LEU A 121 7.75 -2.15 -2.68
CA LEU A 121 6.72 -2.74 -3.50
C LEU A 121 6.87 -2.32 -4.96
N CYS A 122 7.01 -1.03 -5.24
CA CYS A 122 7.23 -0.52 -6.59
C CYS A 122 8.57 -1.00 -7.19
N ASP A 123 9.63 -1.16 -6.37
CA ASP A 123 10.91 -1.71 -6.83
C ASP A 123 10.76 -3.14 -7.38
N ILE A 124 9.84 -3.94 -6.83
CA ILE A 124 9.49 -5.26 -7.37
C ILE A 124 8.82 -5.10 -8.74
N PHE A 125 7.85 -4.21 -8.87
CA PHE A 125 7.15 -4.03 -10.13
C PHE A 125 8.04 -3.45 -11.23
N ASP A 126 9.04 -2.62 -10.91
CA ASP A 126 10.03 -2.18 -11.88
C ASP A 126 10.82 -3.36 -12.48
N ARG A 127 11.16 -4.37 -11.67
CA ARG A 127 11.78 -5.61 -12.15
C ARG A 127 10.84 -6.41 -13.04
N LEU A 128 9.55 -6.43 -12.70
CA LEU A 128 8.52 -7.12 -13.48
C LEU A 128 8.20 -6.44 -14.82
N LYS A 129 8.73 -5.24 -15.10
CA LYS A 129 8.54 -4.62 -16.41
C LYS A 129 9.18 -5.44 -17.53
N ARG A 130 10.45 -5.83 -17.36
CA ARG A 130 11.22 -6.54 -18.39
C ARG A 130 10.53 -7.83 -18.89
N PRO A 131 10.03 -8.73 -18.04
CA PRO A 131 9.39 -9.96 -18.51
C PRO A 131 7.96 -9.76 -19.03
N LEU A 132 7.27 -8.69 -18.61
CA LEU A 132 5.91 -8.39 -19.10
C LEU A 132 5.98 -7.91 -20.56
N ARG A 133 5.02 -8.35 -21.35
CA ARG A 133 4.92 -7.95 -22.75
C ARG A 133 4.61 -6.48 -22.92
N ASP A 134 4.98 -5.91 -24.07
CA ASP A 134 4.64 -4.52 -24.43
C ASP A 134 3.12 -4.28 -24.44
N ASP A 135 2.35 -5.31 -24.81
CA ASP A 135 0.88 -5.32 -24.80
C ASP A 135 0.29 -5.93 -23.51
N GLY A 136 1.14 -6.25 -22.54
CA GLY A 136 0.77 -6.98 -21.33
C GLY A 136 0.06 -6.13 -20.28
N THR A 137 -0.59 -6.84 -19.35
CA THR A 137 -1.40 -6.24 -18.28
C THR A 137 -0.92 -6.66 -16.90
N LEU A 138 -1.03 -5.75 -15.93
CA LEU A 138 -0.69 -5.98 -14.53
C LEU A 138 -1.90 -5.69 -13.65
N TRP A 139 -2.27 -6.65 -12.81
CA TRP A 139 -3.42 -6.58 -11.91
C TRP A 139 -2.95 -6.76 -10.47
N VAL A 140 -3.19 -5.75 -9.64
CA VAL A 140 -2.67 -5.71 -8.26
C VAL A 140 -3.83 -5.50 -7.28
N ASN A 141 -4.10 -6.48 -6.44
CA ASN A 141 -5.08 -6.36 -5.35
C ASN A 141 -4.40 -5.88 -4.08
N LEU A 142 -4.89 -4.78 -3.49
CA LEU A 142 -4.32 -4.17 -2.30
C LEU A 142 -5.40 -3.64 -1.34
N GLY A 143 -5.29 -4.06 -0.08
CA GLY A 143 -6.04 -3.49 1.03
C GLY A 143 -5.27 -2.35 1.71
N ASP A 144 -6.00 -1.46 2.38
CA ASP A 144 -5.40 -0.38 3.17
C ASP A 144 -5.38 -0.69 4.66
N THR A 145 -4.58 0.06 5.40
CA THR A 145 -4.43 -0.08 6.84
C THR A 145 -4.65 1.26 7.53
N TYR A 146 -5.29 1.21 8.70
CA TYR A 146 -5.45 2.39 9.53
C TYR A 146 -4.15 2.73 10.26
N TYR A 147 -3.79 4.00 10.20
CA TYR A 147 -2.74 4.60 10.99
C TYR A 147 -3.16 4.64 12.45
N THR A 148 -2.59 3.75 13.25
CA THR A 148 -2.92 3.61 14.68
C THR A 148 -1.78 4.13 15.54
N LYS A 149 -2.08 4.88 16.60
CA LYS A 149 -1.17 5.13 17.74
C LYS A 149 -0.94 3.89 18.62
N SER A 150 -1.23 2.68 18.12
CA SER A 150 -0.96 1.43 18.85
C SER A 150 0.55 1.21 18.87
N GLY A 151 1.18 1.88 19.81
CA GLY A 151 2.60 2.17 19.91
C GLY A 151 2.90 3.16 21.06
N SER A 152 1.89 3.84 21.62
CA SER A 152 1.99 4.66 22.84
C SER A 152 2.30 3.86 24.13
N GLY A 153 2.81 2.64 23.99
CA GLY A 153 3.36 1.81 25.06
C GLY A 153 4.54 0.95 24.58
N PHE A 154 5.09 1.19 23.38
CA PHE A 154 6.27 0.48 22.91
C PHE A 154 7.52 1.03 23.61
N HIS A 155 7.72 0.63 24.86
CA HIS A 155 9.06 0.59 25.40
C HIS A 155 9.79 -0.53 24.65
N PHE A 156 11.04 -0.31 24.23
CA PHE A 156 11.92 -1.39 23.73
C PHE A 156 11.90 -2.60 24.68
N ASP A 157 11.64 -2.34 25.97
CA ASP A 157 11.42 -3.32 27.02
C ASP A 157 10.13 -4.17 26.93
N GLN A 158 9.13 -3.90 26.08
CA GLN A 158 7.92 -4.74 26.01
C GLN A 158 7.99 -5.86 24.99
N VAL A 159 9.13 -6.02 24.30
CA VAL A 159 9.44 -7.25 23.56
C VAL A 159 9.82 -8.39 24.54
N ARG A 160 9.93 -8.08 25.84
CA ARG A 160 10.03 -9.03 26.96
C ARG A 160 8.75 -9.88 27.07
N GLY A 161 8.82 -11.15 26.66
CA GLY A 161 7.87 -12.18 27.08
C GLY A 161 6.73 -12.53 26.12
N HIS A 162 6.75 -12.07 24.87
CA HIS A 162 5.88 -12.64 23.85
C HIS A 162 6.48 -13.95 23.31
N PRO A 163 5.72 -15.06 23.25
CA PRO A 163 6.20 -16.31 22.67
C PRO A 163 6.67 -16.06 21.24
N GLU A 164 7.74 -16.76 20.87
CA GLU A 164 8.39 -16.68 19.56
C GLU A 164 7.35 -16.68 18.43
N GLY A 165 7.44 -15.69 17.53
CA GLY A 165 6.57 -15.59 16.34
C GLY A 165 5.50 -14.49 16.33
N LYS A 166 5.38 -13.64 17.36
CA LYS A 166 4.40 -12.53 17.40
C LYS A 166 4.98 -11.10 17.34
N SER A 167 6.30 -10.93 17.41
CA SER A 167 6.94 -9.65 17.78
C SER A 167 7.15 -8.62 16.64
N ASN A 168 7.13 -9.02 15.36
CA ASN A 168 7.61 -8.14 14.29
C ASN A 168 6.54 -7.21 13.69
N ILE A 169 5.25 -7.57 13.79
CA ILE A 169 4.14 -6.64 13.47
C ILE A 169 4.26 -5.38 14.35
N HIS A 170 4.81 -5.53 15.56
CA HIS A 170 4.92 -4.44 16.51
C HIS A 170 5.97 -3.39 16.12
N MET A 171 7.01 -3.71 15.34
CA MET A 171 8.05 -2.72 14.98
C MET A 171 7.57 -1.78 13.86
N ALA A 172 6.91 -2.32 12.83
CA ALA A 172 6.17 -1.54 11.84
C ALA A 172 5.06 -0.70 12.49
N ASN A 173 4.47 -1.19 13.60
CA ASN A 173 3.48 -0.45 14.39
C ASN A 173 4.11 0.58 15.35
N ALA A 174 5.30 0.34 15.89
CA ALA A 174 5.98 1.23 16.85
C ALA A 174 6.34 2.56 16.19
N ILE A 175 6.64 2.54 14.89
CA ILE A 175 6.98 3.72 14.10
C ILE A 175 5.74 4.49 13.60
N ARG A 176 4.53 3.91 13.69
CA ARG A 176 3.26 4.65 13.53
C ARG A 176 3.10 5.80 14.56
N GLY A 177 4.00 5.88 15.55
CA GLY A 177 4.12 7.02 16.47
C GLY A 177 4.81 8.28 15.90
N GLN A 178 5.39 8.25 14.70
CA GLN A 178 6.16 9.38 14.14
C GLN A 178 5.32 10.61 13.73
N GLY A 179 3.99 10.54 13.83
CA GLY A 179 3.11 11.66 13.52
C GLY A 179 2.98 11.99 12.03
N LEU A 180 3.33 11.06 11.12
CA LEU A 180 3.20 11.25 9.68
C LEU A 180 1.74 11.44 9.24
N LEU A 181 0.81 10.81 9.95
CA LEU A 181 -0.63 10.93 9.73
C LEU A 181 -1.37 11.03 11.08
N PRO A 182 -2.60 11.59 11.11
CA PRO A 182 -3.45 11.53 12.28
C PRO A 182 -3.79 10.09 12.68
N SER A 183 -3.95 9.84 13.98
CA SER A 183 -4.46 8.55 14.45
C SER A 183 -5.85 8.28 13.88
N LYS A 184 -6.14 7.00 13.61
CA LYS A 184 -7.37 6.51 12.96
C LYS A 184 -7.56 6.95 11.50
N CYS A 185 -6.55 7.55 10.88
CA CYS A 185 -6.57 7.86 9.45
C CYS A 185 -6.25 6.61 8.63
N LEU A 186 -6.80 6.45 7.43
CA LEU A 186 -6.29 5.47 6.47
C LEU A 186 -4.91 5.93 5.97
N VAL A 187 -3.98 4.99 5.82
CA VAL A 187 -2.63 5.32 5.33
C VAL A 187 -2.64 5.68 3.85
N LEU A 188 -3.67 5.24 3.12
CA LEU A 188 -3.76 5.35 1.66
C LEU A 188 -2.63 4.57 0.98
N ALA A 189 -2.17 3.45 1.58
CA ALA A 189 -1.10 2.65 1.00
C ALA A 189 -1.41 2.18 -0.45
N PRO A 190 -2.64 1.73 -0.78
CA PRO A 190 -3.02 1.38 -2.15
C PRO A 190 -2.87 2.56 -3.14
N PHE A 191 -3.30 3.75 -2.75
CA PHE A 191 -3.26 4.92 -3.64
C PHE A 191 -1.87 5.57 -3.73
N ARG A 192 -1.10 5.55 -2.63
CA ARG A 192 0.32 5.94 -2.66
C ARG A 192 1.12 5.03 -3.59
N PHE A 193 0.88 3.72 -3.50
CA PHE A 193 1.40 2.75 -4.45
C PHE A 193 1.00 3.09 -5.89
N ALA A 194 -0.28 3.35 -6.15
CA ALA A 194 -0.75 3.64 -7.49
C ALA A 194 -0.14 4.93 -8.09
N VAL A 195 -0.02 5.99 -7.28
CA VAL A 195 0.65 7.23 -7.68
C VAL A 195 2.14 6.96 -7.99
N GLU A 196 2.82 6.21 -7.12
CA GLU A 196 4.25 5.91 -7.33
C GLU A 196 4.48 5.02 -8.56
N MET A 197 3.60 4.06 -8.83
CA MET A 197 3.62 3.27 -10.07
C MET A 197 3.50 4.19 -11.30
N CYS A 198 2.59 5.16 -11.27
CA CYS A 198 2.45 6.15 -12.35
C CYS A 198 3.70 7.02 -12.50
N ASN A 199 4.30 7.49 -11.40
CA ASN A 199 5.55 8.24 -11.41
C ASN A 199 6.71 7.43 -12.05
N ARG A 200 6.68 6.11 -11.87
CA ARG A 200 7.63 5.16 -12.47
C ARG A 200 7.28 4.78 -13.91
N GLY A 201 6.28 5.39 -14.53
CA GLY A 201 5.94 5.17 -15.94
C GLY A 201 5.01 3.99 -16.20
N TRP A 202 4.34 3.45 -15.19
CA TRP A 202 3.16 2.61 -15.40
C TRP A 202 1.95 3.46 -15.77
N VAL A 203 1.02 2.90 -16.54
CA VAL A 203 -0.24 3.54 -16.91
C VAL A 203 -1.37 2.89 -16.12
N LEU A 204 -1.96 3.60 -15.16
CA LEU A 204 -3.16 3.14 -14.45
C LEU A 204 -4.39 3.29 -15.36
N ARG A 205 -5.06 2.19 -15.66
CA ARG A 205 -6.24 2.15 -16.55
C ARG A 205 -7.55 2.15 -15.76
N ASN A 206 -7.61 1.39 -14.68
CA ASN A 206 -8.78 1.33 -13.81
C ASN A 206 -8.38 1.08 -12.36
N VAL A 207 -9.16 1.66 -11.45
CA VAL A 207 -9.29 1.18 -10.07
C VAL A 207 -10.62 0.47 -9.99
N ILE A 208 -10.60 -0.83 -9.71
CA ILE A 208 -11.78 -1.68 -9.63
C ILE A 208 -12.07 -1.96 -8.17
N ILE A 209 -13.35 -1.92 -7.80
CA ILE A 209 -13.82 -2.27 -6.46
C ILE A 209 -14.19 -3.75 -6.47
N TRP A 210 -13.39 -4.57 -5.81
CA TRP A 210 -13.75 -5.96 -5.55
C TRP A 210 -14.63 -6.01 -4.30
N HIS A 211 -15.95 -6.04 -4.50
CA HIS A 211 -16.91 -6.21 -3.42
C HIS A 211 -16.92 -7.65 -2.91
N LYS A 212 -16.92 -7.81 -1.58
CA LYS A 212 -16.88 -9.08 -0.88
C LYS A 212 -18.23 -9.28 -0.16
N ASN A 213 -19.10 -10.10 -0.74
CA ASN A 213 -20.48 -10.30 -0.26
C ASN A 213 -20.61 -10.78 1.20
N ASN A 214 -19.61 -11.50 1.71
CA ASN A 214 -19.67 -12.16 3.03
C ASN A 214 -18.57 -11.65 3.98
N VAL A 215 -18.50 -10.33 4.17
CA VAL A 215 -17.52 -9.71 5.08
C VAL A 215 -18.00 -9.75 6.52
N ILE A 216 -17.10 -10.13 7.43
CA ILE A 216 -17.33 -10.05 8.88
C ILE A 216 -17.37 -8.56 9.27
N PRO A 217 -18.46 -8.07 9.91
CA PRO A 217 -18.55 -6.69 10.35
C PRO A 217 -17.42 -6.30 11.31
N THR A 218 -16.96 -5.05 11.21
CA THR A 218 -15.99 -4.50 12.18
C THR A 218 -16.66 -4.20 13.51
N SER A 219 -15.99 -4.48 14.63
CA SER A 219 -16.46 -4.08 15.97
C SER A 219 -16.24 -2.59 16.27
N ALA A 220 -15.52 -1.88 15.39
CA ALA A 220 -15.29 -0.45 15.53
C ALA A 220 -16.60 0.34 15.41
N LYS A 221 -16.83 1.29 16.33
CA LYS A 221 -18.06 2.08 16.41
C LYS A 221 -18.00 3.41 15.65
N ASP A 222 -16.83 3.78 15.14
CA ASP A 222 -16.53 5.10 14.57
C ASP A 222 -16.04 5.04 13.12
N ARG A 223 -16.29 3.92 12.42
CA ARG A 223 -15.99 3.72 11.00
C ARG A 223 -16.85 2.61 10.41
N PHE A 224 -17.04 2.64 9.10
CA PHE A 224 -17.76 1.59 8.39
C PHE A 224 -16.98 0.28 8.32
N THR A 225 -17.72 -0.83 8.19
CA THR A 225 -17.14 -2.09 7.71
C THR A 225 -16.65 -1.87 6.29
N VAL A 226 -15.39 -2.24 6.04
CA VAL A 226 -14.83 -2.24 4.69
C VAL A 226 -15.12 -3.60 4.09
N ASP A 227 -16.08 -3.66 3.18
CA ASP A 227 -16.54 -4.88 2.51
C ASP A 227 -16.00 -5.01 1.08
N PHE A 228 -14.91 -4.31 0.76
CA PHE A 228 -14.30 -4.32 -0.56
C PHE A 228 -12.77 -4.23 -0.49
N GLU A 229 -12.12 -4.55 -1.61
CA GLU A 229 -10.70 -4.28 -1.85
C GLU A 229 -10.49 -3.58 -3.19
N TYR A 230 -9.34 -2.91 -3.34
CA TYR A 230 -8.97 -2.26 -4.59
C TYR A 230 -8.18 -3.23 -5.47
N LEU A 231 -8.66 -3.41 -6.70
CA LEU A 231 -7.93 -4.09 -7.77
C LEU A 231 -7.49 -3.04 -8.80
N PHE A 232 -6.18 -2.78 -8.85
CA PHE A 232 -5.61 -1.86 -9.81
C PHE A 232 -5.27 -2.57 -11.11
N PHE A 233 -5.64 -1.97 -12.23
CA PHE A 233 -5.30 -2.42 -13.57
C PHE A 233 -4.26 -1.47 -14.19
N PHE A 234 -3.03 -1.93 -14.34
CA PHE A 234 -1.92 -1.21 -14.96
C PHE A 234 -1.49 -1.81 -16.29
N THR A 235 -0.90 -0.96 -17.14
CA THR A 235 -0.22 -1.35 -18.38
C THR A 235 1.12 -0.61 -18.49
N GLN A 236 2.06 -1.11 -19.30
CA GLN A 236 3.29 -0.37 -19.57
C GLN A 236 3.09 0.70 -20.64
N ASN A 237 2.31 0.35 -21.67
CA ASN A 237 2.12 1.16 -22.85
C ASN A 237 0.68 1.62 -23.00
N ARG A 238 0.48 2.66 -23.82
CA ARG A 238 -0.86 3.17 -24.17
C ARG A 238 -1.67 2.18 -25.01
N LYS A 239 -0.97 1.38 -25.84
CA LYS A 239 -1.54 0.29 -26.62
C LYS A 239 -1.24 -1.01 -25.88
N TYR A 240 -2.27 -1.77 -25.56
CA TYR A 240 -2.17 -3.02 -24.82
C TYR A 240 -3.34 -3.92 -25.19
N TYR A 241 -3.20 -5.21 -24.91
CA TYR A 241 -4.28 -6.17 -25.12
C TYR A 241 -5.40 -5.93 -24.11
N PHE A 242 -6.62 -5.69 -24.60
CA PHE A 242 -7.79 -5.59 -23.76
C PHE A 242 -9.03 -6.05 -24.53
N GLU A 243 -9.63 -7.12 -24.04
CA GLU A 243 -10.88 -7.64 -24.56
C GLU A 243 -12.00 -7.25 -23.61
N LYS A 244 -12.75 -6.22 -23.99
CA LYS A 244 -13.85 -5.70 -23.18
C LYS A 244 -14.94 -6.75 -23.04
N GLN A 245 -15.17 -7.19 -21.81
CA GLN A 245 -16.35 -7.97 -21.47
C GLN A 245 -17.55 -7.02 -21.36
N ILE A 246 -18.65 -7.36 -22.03
CA ILE A 246 -19.88 -6.57 -22.04
C ILE A 246 -20.98 -7.46 -21.47
N GLU A 247 -21.60 -7.00 -20.39
CA GLU A 247 -22.80 -7.64 -19.87
C GLU A 247 -24.03 -7.16 -20.65
N PRO A 248 -25.00 -8.04 -20.93
CA PRO A 248 -26.29 -7.62 -21.46
C PRO A 248 -26.90 -6.54 -20.57
N TYR A 249 -27.41 -5.48 -21.19
CA TYR A 249 -28.05 -4.40 -20.48
C TYR A 249 -29.27 -4.92 -19.70
N GLN A 250 -29.25 -4.77 -18.37
CA GLN A 250 -30.46 -4.90 -17.56
C GLN A 250 -31.37 -3.71 -17.88
N THR A 251 -32.60 -3.99 -18.28
CA THR A 251 -33.54 -3.08 -18.95
C THR A 251 -33.81 -1.76 -18.21
N GLU A 252 -34.05 -0.71 -19.02
CA GLU A 252 -34.50 0.67 -18.74
C GLU A 252 -34.02 1.36 -17.45
N LEU A 253 -32.87 2.02 -17.53
CA LEU A 253 -32.68 3.30 -16.83
C LEU A 253 -33.83 4.24 -17.25
N LYS A 254 -34.78 4.50 -16.33
CA LYS A 254 -35.58 5.73 -16.40
C LYS A 254 -34.57 6.85 -16.61
N GLN A 255 -34.65 7.57 -17.74
CA GLN A 255 -33.78 8.71 -18.02
C GLN A 255 -33.78 9.63 -16.79
N GLN A 256 -32.74 9.52 -15.95
CA GLN A 256 -32.51 10.53 -14.93
C GLN A 256 -32.18 11.79 -15.70
N TYR A 257 -33.08 12.76 -15.58
CA TYR A 257 -32.98 14.09 -16.16
C TYR A 257 -31.54 14.58 -15.99
N ARG A 258 -30.76 14.65 -17.09
CA ARG A 258 -29.42 15.23 -17.08
C ARG A 258 -29.62 16.75 -17.16
N PRO A 259 -29.41 17.52 -16.07
CA PRO A 259 -29.71 18.96 -16.08
C PRO A 259 -28.78 19.75 -17.00
N ASN A 260 -27.69 19.13 -17.47
CA ASN A 260 -26.66 19.76 -18.30
C ASN A 260 -26.37 18.96 -19.58
N ALA A 261 -27.40 18.57 -20.33
CA ALA A 261 -27.17 18.27 -21.73
C ALA A 261 -26.82 19.59 -22.44
N TYR A 262 -25.56 19.74 -22.85
CA TYR A 262 -25.18 20.83 -23.76
C TYR A 262 -26.12 20.75 -24.99
N PRO A 263 -26.79 21.86 -25.36
CA PRO A 263 -27.72 21.82 -26.48
C PRO A 263 -26.96 21.44 -27.74
N ASP A 264 -27.44 20.38 -28.36
CA ASP A 264 -26.89 19.80 -29.58
C ASP A 264 -27.00 20.83 -30.71
N LYS A 265 -25.87 21.44 -31.09
CA LYS A 265 -25.79 22.45 -32.16
C LYS A 265 -25.81 21.79 -33.54
N THR A 266 -26.74 20.90 -33.83
CA THR A 266 -26.93 20.39 -35.20
C THR A 266 -28.37 20.01 -35.51
N ILE A 267 -29.32 20.94 -35.39
CA ILE A 267 -30.50 20.96 -36.27
C ILE A 267 -30.80 22.41 -36.66
N ASN A 268 -30.17 22.88 -37.73
CA ASN A 268 -30.66 24.05 -38.48
C ASN A 268 -30.85 23.62 -39.93
N LYS A 269 -32.04 23.08 -40.24
CA LYS A 269 -32.59 23.10 -41.59
C LYS A 269 -33.45 24.34 -41.73
N GLY A 270 -32.97 25.29 -42.53
CA GLY A 270 -33.79 26.31 -43.19
C GLY A 270 -34.04 27.58 -42.41
N LYS A 271 -33.28 28.64 -42.75
CA LYS A 271 -33.83 29.86 -43.37
C LYS A 271 -32.69 30.84 -43.68
N GLU A 272 -32.78 31.42 -44.87
CA GLU A 272 -31.86 32.40 -45.44
C GLU A 272 -31.81 33.70 -44.62
N SER A 273 -30.63 34.33 -44.68
CA SER A 273 -30.33 35.77 -44.61
C SER A 273 -31.11 36.67 -43.63
N LYS A 274 -30.37 37.37 -42.76
CA LYS A 274 -30.14 38.84 -42.80
C LYS A 274 -29.64 39.34 -41.45
N GLY A 275 -28.49 40.02 -41.48
CA GLY A 275 -28.23 41.26 -40.73
C GLY A 275 -27.99 41.19 -39.21
N GLY A 276 -27.10 42.07 -38.75
CA GLY A 276 -27.29 42.75 -37.47
C GLY A 276 -26.30 42.42 -36.36
N GLN A 277 -25.27 43.27 -36.28
CA GLN A 277 -24.67 43.89 -35.08
C GLN A 277 -25.19 43.47 -33.69
N GLY A 278 -24.28 43.35 -32.72
CA GLY A 278 -24.66 43.44 -31.31
C GLY A 278 -23.59 43.06 -30.30
N ILE A 279 -22.83 44.06 -29.85
CA ILE A 279 -21.96 44.04 -28.66
C ILE A 279 -22.85 44.07 -27.40
N HIS A 280 -22.47 43.37 -26.32
CA HIS A 280 -22.40 43.87 -24.92
C HIS A 280 -22.70 42.84 -23.83
N ASP A 281 -21.75 42.79 -22.89
CA ASP A 281 -21.88 42.79 -21.42
C ASP A 281 -22.92 41.93 -20.69
N GLY A 282 -22.45 41.32 -19.59
CA GLY A 282 -23.34 41.04 -18.46
C GLY A 282 -22.86 39.96 -17.51
N LYS A 283 -22.04 40.36 -16.52
CA LYS A 283 -21.72 39.56 -15.31
C LYS A 283 -22.98 38.91 -14.72
N ARG A 284 -22.90 37.64 -14.30
CA ARG A 284 -23.86 37.08 -13.31
C ARG A 284 -23.11 36.58 -12.07
N LYS A 285 -23.51 37.17 -10.94
CA LYS A 285 -23.06 36.91 -9.58
C LYS A 285 -23.41 35.49 -9.16
N ARG A 286 -22.58 34.94 -8.28
CA ARG A 286 -22.66 33.60 -7.70
C ARG A 286 -23.08 33.78 -6.24
N GLU A 287 -24.29 33.41 -5.87
CA GLU A 287 -24.74 33.28 -4.49
C GLU A 287 -26.00 32.39 -4.46
N ASP A 288 -26.16 31.67 -3.34
CA ASP A 288 -27.27 30.81 -2.93
C ASP A 288 -27.30 29.35 -3.42
N PHE A 289 -26.53 28.49 -2.74
CA PHE A 289 -26.89 27.07 -2.57
C PHE A 289 -26.42 26.55 -1.20
N PHE A 290 -27.15 26.89 -0.13
CA PHE A 290 -27.22 26.11 1.10
C PHE A 290 -28.52 26.44 1.85
N LYS A 291 -29.61 25.73 1.52
CA LYS A 291 -30.72 25.44 2.44
C LYS A 291 -31.40 24.13 2.00
N ASN A 292 -31.11 23.06 2.73
CA ASN A 292 -32.04 22.10 3.34
C ASN A 292 -31.28 20.84 3.74
#